data_AF-A0A932DD26-F1
#
_entry.id   AF-A0A932DD26-F1
#
_cell.length_a   1.000
_cell.length_b   1.000
_cell.length_c   1.000
_cell.angle_alpha   90.00
_cell.angle_beta   90.00
_cell.angle_gamma   90.00
#
_symmetry.space_group_name_H-M   'P 1'
#
loop_
_entity.id
_entity.type
_entity.pdbx_description
1 polymer ?
#
loop_
_entity_poly.entity_id
_entity_poly.type
_entity_poly.pdbx_seq_one_letter_code
_entity_poly.pdbx_strand_id
1 'polypeptide(L)'
;MPAQPLAPGVQIKGFRLPGFDAQNRTNFLLIGAEAIPQVNGQIQIKQLRLETYKTDGRLDFVVEAPECTYDVKQRVAFSPGKLDARTADGRLAISGEGFAWQPQNATLAISNRVHTVIRNRPPTPPSPNP
;
A
#
# COMPACT_ATOMS: atom_id res chain seq x y z
N MET A 1 9.10 7.51 20.98
CA MET A 1 10.37 7.63 20.24
C MET A 1 10.13 8.60 19.08
N PRO A 2 10.86 9.71 18.96
CA PRO A 2 10.71 10.59 17.81
C PRO A 2 11.22 9.86 16.56
N ALA A 3 10.40 9.80 15.51
CA ALA A 3 10.84 9.31 14.21
C ALA A 3 11.97 10.23 13.74
N GLN A 4 13.18 9.70 13.62
CA GLN A 4 14.31 10.47 13.11
C GLN A 4 14.01 10.91 11.66
N PRO A 5 14.26 12.19 11.31
CA PRO A 5 14.09 12.64 9.94
C PRO A 5 15.06 11.85 9.05
N LEU A 6 14.50 11.19 8.04
CA LEU A 6 15.30 10.43 7.08
C LEU A 6 16.15 11.41 6.25
N ALA A 7 17.46 11.18 6.16
CA ALA A 7 18.35 12.03 5.39
C ALA A 7 17.97 12.00 3.90
N PRO A 8 17.77 13.16 3.24
CA PRO A 8 17.43 13.21 1.82
C PRO A 8 18.48 12.50 0.96
N GLY A 9 18.02 11.79 -0.08
CA GLY A 9 18.89 11.10 -1.03
C GLY A 9 19.50 9.78 -0.53
N VAL A 10 19.33 9.43 0.76
CA VAL A 10 19.78 8.13 1.27
C VAL A 10 18.78 7.04 0.88
N GLN A 11 19.27 6.00 0.23
CA GLN A 11 18.47 4.83 -0.09
C GLN A 11 18.31 3.92 1.15
N ILE A 12 17.08 3.74 1.58
CA ILE A 12 16.70 2.90 2.71
C ILE A 12 16.18 1.58 2.15
N LYS A 13 16.83 0.46 2.50
CA LYS A 13 16.37 -0.88 2.11
C LYS A 13 15.40 -1.43 3.14
N GLY A 14 14.38 -2.16 2.69
CA GLY A 14 13.38 -2.78 3.57
C GLY A 14 12.56 -1.75 4.34
N PHE A 15 12.13 -0.68 3.66
CA PHE A 15 11.34 0.39 4.24
C PHE A 15 10.01 -0.15 4.80
N ARG A 16 9.67 0.27 6.02
CA ARG A 16 8.43 -0.09 6.70
C ARG A 16 7.91 1.12 7.47
N LEU A 17 6.67 1.50 7.21
CA LEU A 17 5.98 2.58 7.90
C LEU A 17 4.62 2.09 8.42
N PRO A 18 4.50 1.77 9.72
CA PRO A 18 3.22 1.42 10.32
C PRO A 18 2.34 2.66 10.51
N GLY A 19 1.06 2.49 10.26
CA GLY A 19 0.00 3.43 10.62
C GLY A 19 -0.78 2.94 11.82
N PHE A 20 -1.15 3.85 12.71
CA PHE A 20 -1.92 3.55 13.91
C PHE A 20 -3.29 4.23 13.88
N ASP A 21 -4.31 3.53 14.36
CA ASP A 21 -5.64 4.10 14.63
C ASP A 21 -5.67 4.90 15.94
N ALA A 22 -6.84 5.45 16.29
CA ALA A 22 -7.04 6.21 17.52
C ALA A 22 -6.83 5.38 18.80
N GLN A 23 -6.88 4.04 18.72
CA GLN A 23 -6.62 3.12 19.82
C GLN A 23 -5.16 2.62 19.83
N ASN A 24 -4.28 3.23 19.04
CA ASN A 24 -2.88 2.86 18.88
C ASN A 24 -2.68 1.42 18.36
N ARG A 25 -3.64 0.89 17.61
CA ARG A 25 -3.54 -0.40 16.90
C ARG A 25 -3.07 -0.17 15.48
N THR A 26 -2.30 -1.10 14.94
CA THR A 26 -1.85 -1.01 13.54
C THR A 26 -3.05 -1.18 12.61
N ASN A 27 -3.37 -0.15 11.83
CA ASN A 27 -4.47 -0.18 10.85
C ASN A 27 -3.97 -0.31 9.41
N PHE A 28 -2.72 0.08 9.14
CA PHE A 28 -2.03 -0.18 7.89
C PHE A 28 -0.53 -0.33 8.08
N LEU A 29 0.11 -0.93 7.08
CA LEU A 29 1.55 -1.01 6.97
C LEU A 29 1.97 -0.71 5.53
N LEU A 30 2.81 0.32 5.36
CA LEU A 30 3.41 0.66 4.08
C LEU A 30 4.80 0.03 4.00
N ILE A 31 5.04 -0.82 3.01
CA ILE A 31 6.28 -1.57 2.82
C ILE A 31 6.88 -1.19 1.46
N GLY A 32 8.19 -1.05 1.41
CA GLY A 32 8.94 -0.91 0.16
C GLY A 32 10.26 -1.67 0.22
N ALA A 33 10.68 -2.22 -0.92
CA ALA A 33 12.03 -2.76 -1.04
C ALA A 33 13.08 -1.66 -0.84
N GLU A 34 12.78 -0.47 -1.38
CA GLU A 34 13.63 0.71 -1.28
C GLU A 34 12.77 1.94 -1.00
N ALA A 35 13.29 2.87 -0.19
CA ALA A 35 12.73 4.19 -0.02
C ALA A 35 13.83 5.25 -0.11
N ILE A 36 13.55 6.33 -0.83
CA ILE A 36 14.48 7.45 -1.01
C ILE A 36 13.73 8.72 -0.56
N PRO A 37 14.04 9.25 0.64
CA PRO A 37 13.52 10.51 1.11
C PRO A 37 13.99 11.64 0.19
N GLN A 38 13.09 12.56 -0.11
CA GLN A 38 13.30 13.70 -0.99
C GLN A 38 13.32 14.98 -0.15
N VAL A 39 14.02 16.01 -0.65
CA VAL A 39 14.18 17.31 0.04
C VAL A 39 12.83 18.01 0.27
N ASN A 40 11.84 17.75 -0.58
CA ASN A 40 10.49 18.31 -0.48
C ASN A 40 9.61 17.66 0.61
N GLY A 41 10.13 16.68 1.37
CA GLY A 41 9.36 15.97 2.40
C GLY A 41 8.52 14.82 1.85
N GLN A 42 8.78 14.38 0.62
CA GLN A 42 8.22 13.18 0.04
C GLN A 42 9.19 12.01 0.17
N ILE A 43 8.68 10.80 0.07
CA ILE A 43 9.48 9.57 0.07
C ILE A 43 9.11 8.81 -1.20
N GLN A 44 10.08 8.62 -2.09
CA GLN A 44 9.90 7.72 -3.23
C GLN A 44 10.09 6.29 -2.73
N ILE A 45 9.12 5.43 -2.97
CA ILE A 45 9.11 4.03 -2.52
C ILE A 45 9.07 3.14 -3.75
N LYS A 46 9.96 2.15 -3.83
CA LYS A 46 9.97 1.13 -4.88
C LYS A 46 9.51 -0.22 -4.33
N GLN A 47 8.85 -0.98 -5.20
CA GLN A 47 8.20 -2.25 -4.86
C GLN A 47 7.26 -2.04 -3.66
N LEU A 48 6.30 -1.14 -3.84
CA LEU A 48 5.31 -0.82 -2.83
C LEU A 48 4.48 -2.08 -2.54
N ARG A 49 4.29 -2.33 -1.25
CA ARG A 49 3.21 -3.15 -0.72
C ARG A 49 2.55 -2.43 0.45
N LEU A 50 1.31 -2.02 0.26
CA LEU A 50 0.44 -1.48 1.30
C LEU A 50 -0.46 -2.60 1.81
N GLU A 51 -0.46 -2.81 3.12
CA GLU A 51 -1.37 -3.71 3.80
C GLU A 51 -2.31 -2.89 4.69
N THR A 52 -3.60 -3.21 4.67
CA THR A 52 -4.57 -2.69 5.66
C THR A 52 -5.09 -3.84 6.51
N TYR A 53 -5.43 -3.52 7.76
CA TYR A 53 -5.85 -4.53 8.73
C TYR A 53 -7.25 -4.19 9.27
N LYS A 54 -8.01 -5.25 9.53
CA LYS A 54 -9.27 -5.18 10.27
C LYS A 54 -9.00 -4.81 11.74
N THR A 55 -10.07 -4.45 12.45
CA THR A 55 -10.00 -4.12 13.88
C THR A 55 -9.51 -5.27 14.76
N ASP A 56 -9.62 -6.52 14.28
CA ASP A 56 -9.11 -7.73 14.91
C ASP A 56 -7.65 -8.06 14.53
N GLY A 57 -7.00 -7.20 13.74
CA GLY A 57 -5.61 -7.35 13.30
C GLY A 57 -5.41 -8.25 12.09
N ARG A 58 -6.46 -8.86 11.53
CA ARG A 58 -6.34 -9.66 10.30
C ARG A 58 -6.12 -8.78 9.09
N LEU A 59 -5.32 -9.26 8.14
CA LEU A 59 -5.14 -8.61 6.84
C LEU A 59 -6.49 -8.48 6.13
N ASP A 60 -6.78 -7.28 5.63
CA ASP A 60 -8.02 -6.97 4.93
C ASP A 60 -7.78 -6.78 3.44
N PHE A 61 -6.87 -5.86 3.11
CA PHE A 61 -6.60 -5.44 1.74
C PHE A 61 -5.10 -5.28 1.51
N VAL A 62 -4.66 -5.63 0.32
CA VAL A 62 -3.27 -5.50 -0.13
C VAL A 62 -3.26 -4.69 -1.41
N VAL A 63 -2.38 -3.69 -1.49
CA VAL A 63 -2.10 -2.94 -2.72
C VAL A 63 -0.62 -3.08 -3.05
N GLU A 64 -0.30 -3.44 -4.28
CA GLU A 64 1.06 -3.61 -4.79
C GLU A 64 1.27 -2.69 -5.98
N ALA A 65 2.42 -2.01 -6.03
CA ALA A 65 2.79 -1.15 -7.14
C ALA A 65 4.32 -1.15 -7.35
N PRO A 66 4.83 -1.00 -8.59
CA PRO A 66 6.27 -0.94 -8.83
C PRO A 66 6.95 0.23 -8.13
N GLU A 67 6.27 1.37 -8.03
CA GLU A 67 6.73 2.56 -7.34
C GLU A 67 5.57 3.46 -6.92
N CYS A 68 5.79 4.24 -5.87
CA CYS A 68 4.91 5.33 -5.46
C CYS A 68 5.67 6.44 -4.74
N THR A 69 5.01 7.57 -4.55
CA THR A 69 5.47 8.67 -3.73
C THR A 69 4.57 8.77 -2.50
N TYR A 70 5.17 8.82 -1.31
CA TYR A 70 4.46 9.11 -0.07
C TYR A 70 4.76 10.54 0.39
N ASP A 71 3.74 11.39 0.43
CA ASP A 71 3.83 12.73 0.99
C ASP A 71 3.62 12.67 2.51
N VAL A 72 4.68 12.96 3.27
CA VAL A 72 4.64 12.84 4.74
C VAL A 72 3.72 13.89 5.38
N LYS A 73 3.60 15.08 4.77
CA LYS A 73 2.78 16.18 5.30
C LYS A 73 1.31 15.91 5.09
N GLN A 74 0.94 15.52 3.87
CA GLN A 74 -0.46 15.21 3.51
C GLN A 74 -0.88 13.81 3.98
N ARG A 75 0.09 12.95 4.30
CA ARG A 75 -0.11 11.52 4.57
C ARG A 75 -0.85 10.83 3.43
N VAL A 76 -0.38 11.04 2.20
CA VAL A 76 -0.98 10.45 0.99
C VAL A 76 0.09 9.67 0.24
N ALA A 77 -0.23 8.43 -0.15
CA ALA A 77 0.59 7.68 -1.10
C ALA A 77 -0.03 7.78 -2.49
N PHE A 78 0.73 8.18 -3.50
CA PHE A 78 0.20 8.30 -4.86
C PHE A 78 1.24 7.86 -5.90
N SER A 79 0.77 7.45 -7.07
CA SER A 79 1.60 7.11 -8.22
C SER A 79 0.82 7.30 -9.50
N PRO A 80 1.44 7.77 -10.59
CA PRO A 80 0.83 7.71 -11.92
C PRO A 80 0.91 6.30 -12.54
N GLY A 81 1.69 5.39 -11.96
CA GLY A 81 1.95 4.05 -12.49
C GLY A 81 0.85 3.03 -12.20
N LYS A 82 1.12 1.78 -12.60
CA LYS A 82 0.20 0.66 -12.36
C LYS A 82 0.10 0.29 -10.88
N LEU A 83 -1.06 -0.23 -10.50
CA LEU A 83 -1.27 -0.92 -9.24
C LEU A 83 -2.12 -2.17 -9.42
N ASP A 84 -1.91 -3.10 -8.51
CA ASP A 84 -2.77 -4.26 -8.28
C ASP A 84 -3.23 -4.22 -6.82
N ALA A 85 -4.52 -4.39 -6.60
CA ALA A 85 -5.14 -4.35 -5.30
C ALA A 85 -6.05 -5.56 -5.11
N ARG A 86 -6.06 -6.15 -3.91
CA ARG A 86 -6.87 -7.35 -3.63
C ARG A 86 -7.26 -7.44 -2.16
N THR A 87 -8.43 -8.01 -1.90
CA THR A 87 -8.78 -8.46 -0.54
C THR A 87 -7.94 -9.68 -0.15
N ALA A 88 -7.72 -9.86 1.15
CA ALA A 88 -6.97 -11.00 1.68
C ALA A 88 -7.59 -12.36 1.30
N ASP A 89 -8.91 -12.42 1.10
CA ASP A 89 -9.63 -13.62 0.66
C ASP A 89 -9.67 -13.81 -0.87
N GLY A 90 -9.08 -12.87 -1.63
CA GLY A 90 -9.01 -12.90 -3.09
C GLY A 90 -10.37 -12.78 -3.80
N ARG A 91 -11.43 -12.41 -3.09
CA ARG A 91 -12.78 -12.25 -3.67
C ARG A 91 -12.93 -10.96 -4.45
N LEU A 92 -12.17 -9.92 -4.10
CA LEU A 92 -12.07 -8.68 -4.84
C LEU A 92 -10.63 -8.51 -5.32
N ALA A 93 -10.46 -8.26 -6.62
CA ALA A 93 -9.21 -7.84 -7.21
C ALA A 93 -9.46 -6.63 -8.13
N ILE A 94 -8.58 -5.65 -8.07
CA ILE A 94 -8.65 -4.43 -8.86
C ILE A 94 -7.25 -4.18 -9.42
N SER A 95 -7.14 -3.98 -10.72
CA SER A 95 -5.92 -3.49 -11.36
C SER A 95 -6.20 -2.16 -12.04
N GLY A 96 -5.20 -1.28 -12.12
CA GLY A 96 -5.35 -0.01 -12.84
C GLY A 96 -4.05 0.76 -12.95
N GLU A 97 -4.16 2.02 -13.33
CA GLU A 97 -3.07 2.97 -13.47
C GLU A 97 -3.46 4.30 -12.85
N GLY A 98 -2.52 4.94 -12.15
CA GLY A 98 -2.80 6.18 -11.43
C GLY A 98 -3.61 5.92 -10.16
N PHE A 99 -3.00 6.12 -8.99
CA PHE A 99 -3.70 5.97 -7.72
C PHE A 99 -3.31 7.03 -6.69
N ALA A 100 -4.22 7.24 -5.73
CA ALA A 100 -3.97 7.99 -4.52
C ALA A 100 -4.65 7.28 -3.34
N TRP A 101 -3.89 7.02 -2.28
CA TRP A 101 -4.35 6.40 -1.05
C TRP A 101 -4.24 7.37 0.12
N GLN A 102 -5.36 7.53 0.81
CA GLN A 102 -5.55 8.44 1.93
C GLN A 102 -5.99 7.66 3.18
N PRO A 103 -5.06 7.33 4.10
CA PRO A 103 -5.37 6.57 5.30
C PRO A 103 -6.41 7.23 6.21
N GLN A 104 -6.43 8.57 6.29
CA GLN A 104 -7.38 9.29 7.17
C GLN A 104 -8.84 8.99 6.83
N ASN A 105 -9.13 8.80 5.53
CA ASN A 105 -10.48 8.54 5.03
C ASN A 105 -10.66 7.08 4.59
N ALA A 106 -9.68 6.21 4.87
CA ALA A 106 -9.62 4.84 4.37
C ALA A 106 -9.95 4.71 2.87
N THR A 107 -9.50 5.68 2.06
CA THR A 107 -9.90 5.79 0.64
C THR A 107 -8.72 5.47 -0.27
N LEU A 108 -8.96 4.59 -1.25
CA LEU A 108 -8.08 4.36 -2.40
C LEU A 108 -8.81 4.82 -3.66
N ALA A 109 -8.30 5.85 -4.32
CA ALA A 109 -8.77 6.31 -5.61
C ALA A 109 -7.86 5.77 -6.72
N ILE A 110 -8.44 5.26 -7.81
CA ILE A 110 -7.74 4.76 -9.00
C ILE A 110 -8.35 5.45 -10.21
N SER A 111 -7.53 6.03 -11.08
CA SER A 111 -8.00 6.96 -12.11
C SER A 111 -8.11 6.36 -13.51
N ASN A 112 -7.20 5.47 -13.92
CA ASN A 112 -7.12 4.99 -15.30
C ASN A 112 -7.09 3.47 -15.40
N ARG A 113 -7.56 2.95 -16.54
CA ARG A 113 -7.52 1.52 -16.92
C ARG A 113 -7.97 0.58 -15.82
N VAL A 114 -9.00 1.00 -15.07
CA VAL A 114 -9.52 0.25 -13.93
C VAL A 114 -10.20 -1.01 -14.44
N HIS A 115 -9.72 -2.15 -13.96
CA HIS A 115 -10.34 -3.45 -14.17
C HIS A 115 -10.62 -4.08 -12.82
N THR A 116 -11.87 -4.47 -12.59
CA THR A 116 -12.34 -5.01 -11.32
C THR A 116 -12.90 -6.40 -11.52
N VAL A 117 -12.44 -7.34 -10.69
CA VAL A 117 -12.92 -8.71 -10.65
C VAL A 117 -13.53 -8.97 -9.28
N ILE A 118 -14.81 -9.34 -9.27
CA ILE A 118 -15.54 -9.75 -8.06
C ILE A 118 -15.87 -11.24 -8.20
N ARG A 119 -15.52 -12.02 -7.19
CA ARG A 119 -15.72 -13.47 -7.17
C ARG A 119 -16.62 -13.85 -6.01
N ASN A 120 -17.64 -14.66 -6.31
CA ASN A 120 -18.55 -15.18 -5.28
C ASN A 120 -17.90 -16.29 -4.42
N ARG A 121 -16.76 -16.83 -4.85
CA ARG A 121 -15.95 -17.80 -4.09
C ARG A 121 -14.47 -17.43 -4.19
N PRO A 122 -13.66 -17.73 -3.16
CA PRO A 122 -12.20 -17.58 -3.24
C PRO A 122 -11.62 -18.36 -4.42
N PRO A 123 -10.47 -17.94 -4.97
CA PRO A 123 -9.75 -18.72 -5.97
C PRO A 123 -9.48 -20.13 -5.44
N THR A 124 -9.73 -21.15 -6.25
CA THR A 124 -9.30 -22.52 -5.96
C THR A 124 -7.76 -22.55 -6.05
N PRO A 125 -7.04 -23.07 -5.04
CA PRO A 125 -5.61 -23.29 -5.19
C PRO A 125 -5.35 -24.26 -6.36
N PRO A 126 -4.25 -24.09 -7.11
CA PRO A 126 -3.92 -24.99 -8.21
C PRO A 126 -3.83 -26.43 -7.69
N SER A 127 -4.44 -27.37 -8.41
CA SER A 127 -4.36 -28.79 -8.08
C SER A 127 -2.89 -29.22 -8.05
N PRO A 128 -2.42 -29.96 -7.02
CA PRO A 128 -1.13 -30.61 -7.10
C PRO A 128 -1.16 -31.57 -8.29
N ASN A 129 -0.21 -31.43 -9.22
CA ASN A 129 -0.06 -32.38 -10.33
C ASN A 129 0.14 -33.79 -9.75
N PRO A 130 -0.46 -34.84 -10.36
CA PRO A 130 -0.23 -36.23 -9.97
C PRO A 130 1.22 -36.68 -10.18
#